data_AF-A0AAN0M5K0-F1
#
_entry.id   AF-A0AAN0M5K0-F1
#
_cell.length_a   1.000
_cell.length_b   1.000
_cell.length_c   1.000
_cell.angle_alpha   90.00
_cell.angle_beta   90.00
_cell.angle_gamma   90.00
#
_symmetry.space_group_name_H-M   'P 1'
#
loop_
_entity.id
_entity.type
_entity.pdbx_description
1 polymer ?
#
loop_
_entity_poly.entity_id
_entity_poly.type
_entity_poly.pdbx_seq_one_letter_code
_entity_poly.pdbx_strand_id
1 'polypeptide(L)'
;MAITLHNIPEGLAVGVAFGAAAQGMPSATIAGAIALAIGIGLQNFPEGVAVSIPLRREGMSRSKAFMYGQASGIVEPFAGMLGAYAVTVMQPLLPFALAFAAGAMIYVVVEELIP
;
A
#
# COMPACT_ATOMS: atom_id res chain seq x y z
N MET A 1 7.22 -15.54 4.54
CA MET A 1 7.80 -14.81 3.40
C MET A 1 6.73 -14.34 2.42
N ALA A 2 5.88 -15.21 1.87
CA ALA A 2 4.82 -14.80 0.95
C ALA A 2 3.86 -13.74 1.55
N ILE A 3 3.39 -13.96 2.78
CA ILE A 3 2.48 -13.02 3.47
C ILE A 3 3.18 -11.70 3.78
N THR A 4 4.41 -11.72 4.30
CA THR A 4 5.19 -10.49 4.54
C THR A 4 5.35 -9.63 3.28
N LEU A 5 5.54 -10.23 2.10
CA LEU A 5 5.61 -9.49 0.85
C LEU A 5 4.24 -8.95 0.40
N HIS A 6 3.15 -9.62 0.76
CA HIS A 6 1.78 -9.20 0.49
C HIS A 6 1.36 -7.98 1.34
N ASN A 7 1.77 -7.96 2.61
CA ASN A 7 1.41 -6.90 3.55
C ASN A 7 2.19 -5.58 3.30
N ILE A 8 3.27 -5.60 2.50
CA ILE A 8 3.98 -4.37 2.09
C ILE A 8 3.06 -3.46 1.25
N PRO A 9 2.47 -3.92 0.13
CA PRO A 9 1.47 -3.17 -0.61
C PRO A 9 0.32 -2.62 0.23
N GLU A 10 -0.19 -3.38 1.19
CA GLU A 10 -1.29 -2.95 2.07
C GLU A 10 -0.89 -1.78 2.96
N GLY A 11 0.26 -1.91 3.64
CA GLY A 11 0.82 -0.82 4.43
C GLY A 11 1.07 0.42 3.58
N LEU A 12 1.71 0.26 2.41
CA LEU A 12 1.94 1.35 1.46
C LEU A 12 0.63 2.03 1.04
N ALA A 13 -0.42 1.28 0.75
CA ALA A 13 -1.72 1.82 0.35
C ALA A 13 -2.34 2.70 1.43
N VAL A 14 -2.32 2.24 2.69
CA VAL A 14 -2.77 3.05 3.84
C VAL A 14 -1.92 4.33 3.96
N GLY A 15 -0.60 4.18 3.89
CA GLY A 15 0.35 5.29 3.97
C GLY A 15 0.14 6.35 2.89
N VAL A 16 0.04 5.93 1.63
CA VAL A 16 -0.21 6.80 0.48
C VAL A 16 -1.56 7.49 0.61
N ALA A 17 -2.61 6.80 1.05
CA ALA A 17 -3.94 7.40 1.21
C ALA A 17 -3.93 8.53 2.25
N PHE A 18 -3.31 8.30 3.42
CA PHE A 18 -3.16 9.34 4.44
C PHE A 18 -2.19 10.46 4.00
N GLY A 19 -1.08 10.12 3.33
CA GLY A 19 -0.14 11.09 2.79
C GLY A 19 -0.79 12.02 1.76
N ALA A 20 -1.56 11.46 0.83
CA ALA A 20 -2.29 12.21 -0.19
C ALA A 20 -3.36 13.13 0.42
N ALA A 21 -4.09 12.65 1.44
CA ALA A 21 -5.05 13.46 2.17
C ALA A 21 -4.37 14.61 2.93
N ALA A 22 -3.21 14.36 3.55
CA ALA A 22 -2.43 15.37 4.27
C ALA A 22 -1.84 16.44 3.35
N GLN A 23 -1.51 16.08 2.10
CA GLN A 23 -1.02 17.00 1.08
C GLN A 23 -2.14 17.76 0.34
N GLY A 24 -3.41 17.58 0.75
CA GLY A 24 -4.54 18.29 0.15
C GLY A 24 -4.82 17.90 -1.30
N MET A 25 -4.48 16.68 -1.72
CA MET A 25 -4.78 16.20 -3.07
C MET A 25 -6.31 16.16 -3.28
N PRO A 26 -6.86 16.74 -4.36
CA PRO A 26 -8.30 16.92 -4.53
C PRO A 26 -9.15 15.64 -4.44
N SER A 27 -8.57 14.49 -4.80
CA SER A 27 -9.23 13.18 -4.79
C SER A 27 -9.00 12.37 -3.51
N ALA A 28 -8.15 12.83 -2.60
CA ALA A 28 -7.81 12.12 -1.37
C ALA A 28 -8.46 12.78 -0.15
N THR A 29 -9.23 12.00 0.61
CA THR A 29 -9.91 12.47 1.82
C THR A 29 -9.47 11.68 3.03
N ILE A 30 -9.44 12.31 4.21
CA ILE A 30 -9.18 11.61 5.48
C ILE A 30 -10.22 10.51 5.69
N ALA A 31 -11.49 10.75 5.37
CA ALA A 31 -12.54 9.75 5.45
C ALA A 31 -12.27 8.53 4.56
N GLY A 32 -11.82 8.74 3.31
CA GLY A 32 -11.43 7.67 2.40
C GLY A 32 -10.21 6.88 2.89
N ALA A 33 -9.20 7.57 3.43
CA ALA A 33 -8.03 6.93 4.02
C ALA A 33 -8.39 6.07 5.25
N ILE A 34 -9.28 6.56 6.12
CA ILE A 34 -9.82 5.79 7.25
C ILE A 34 -10.60 4.58 6.75
N ALA A 35 -11.48 4.76 5.76
CA ALA A 35 -12.26 3.66 5.19
C ALA A 35 -11.34 2.56 4.62
N LEU A 36 -10.28 2.96 3.90
CA LEU A 36 -9.28 2.03 3.38
C LEU A 36 -8.54 1.29 4.52
N ALA A 37 -8.08 2.03 5.54
CA ALA A 37 -7.37 1.44 6.68
C ALA A 37 -8.24 0.44 7.45
N ILE A 38 -9.53 0.75 7.63
CA ILE A 38 -10.50 -0.19 8.22
C ILE A 38 -10.68 -1.41 7.32
N GLY A 39 -10.85 -1.21 6.00
CA GLY A 39 -10.99 -2.31 5.04
C GLY A 39 -9.83 -3.29 5.06
N ILE A 40 -8.60 -2.77 5.07
CA ILE A 40 -7.38 -3.56 5.22
C ILE A 40 -7.31 -4.21 6.61
N GLY A 41 -7.59 -3.48 7.69
CA GLY A 41 -7.64 -4.08 9.02
C GLY A 41 -8.63 -5.25 9.13
N LEU A 42 -9.77 -5.18 8.43
CA LEU A 42 -10.78 -6.23 8.41
C LEU A 42 -10.33 -7.49 7.65
N GLN A 43 -9.63 -7.36 6.51
CA GLN A 43 -9.09 -8.53 5.80
C GLN A 43 -7.84 -9.13 6.47
N ASN A 44 -7.06 -8.31 7.20
CA ASN A 44 -5.84 -8.76 7.89
C ASN A 44 -6.19 -9.69 9.06
N PHE A 45 -7.41 -9.61 9.58
CA PHE A 45 -7.89 -10.55 10.60
C PHE A 45 -7.99 -12.00 10.06
N PRO A 46 -8.74 -12.30 8.98
CA PRO A 46 -8.67 -13.59 8.30
C PRO A 46 -7.25 -14.05 7.94
N GLU A 47 -6.38 -13.15 7.47
CA GLU A 47 -5.00 -13.50 7.11
C GLU A 47 -4.16 -13.91 8.32
N GLY A 48 -4.23 -13.14 9.41
CA GLY A 48 -3.55 -13.47 10.66
C GLY A 48 -4.04 -14.82 11.23
N VAL A 49 -5.32 -15.13 11.05
CA VAL A 49 -5.89 -16.45 11.39
C VAL A 49 -5.33 -17.55 10.47
N ALA A 50 -5.20 -17.28 9.17
CA ALA A 50 -4.62 -18.22 8.20
C ALA A 50 -3.14 -18.55 8.50
N VAL A 51 -2.40 -17.64 9.14
CA VAL A 51 -1.05 -17.89 9.67
C VAL A 51 -1.09 -18.63 11.02
N SER A 52 -1.99 -18.23 11.92
CA SER A 52 -2.03 -18.74 13.29
C SER A 52 -2.49 -20.20 13.37
N ILE A 53 -3.48 -20.62 12.58
CA ILE A 53 -4.08 -21.96 12.67
C ILE A 53 -3.08 -23.08 12.29
N PRO A 54 -2.32 -22.99 11.18
CA PRO A 54 -1.31 -24.00 10.86
C PRO A 54 -0.24 -24.12 11.95
N LEU A 55 0.28 -23.01 12.45
CA LEU A 55 1.28 -23.01 13.54
C LEU A 55 0.75 -23.69 14.80
N ARG A 56 -0.53 -23.49 15.11
CA ARG A 56 -1.18 -24.22 16.22
C ARG A 56 -1.27 -25.73 15.95
N ARG A 57 -1.56 -26.14 14.71
CA ARG A 57 -1.61 -27.56 14.32
C ARG A 57 -0.24 -28.23 14.37
N GLU A 58 0.83 -27.47 14.14
CA GLU A 58 2.22 -27.92 14.26
C GLU A 58 2.71 -28.03 15.72
N GLY A 59 1.82 -27.87 16.71
CA GLY A 59 2.11 -28.09 18.13
C GLY A 59 2.48 -26.82 18.90
N MET A 60 2.47 -25.64 18.26
CA MET A 60 2.75 -24.37 18.93
C MET A 60 1.63 -24.02 19.93
N SER A 61 1.99 -23.39 21.06
CA SER A 61 0.98 -22.92 22.03
C SER A 61 0.05 -21.88 21.42
N ARG A 62 -1.20 -21.79 21.90
CA ARG A 62 -2.21 -20.84 21.38
C ARG A 62 -1.71 -19.40 21.33
N SER A 63 -1.04 -18.96 22.40
CA SER A 63 -0.50 -17.60 22.51
C SER A 63 0.64 -17.35 21.53
N LYS A 64 1.58 -18.30 21.37
CA LYS A 64 2.66 -18.16 20.38
C LYS A 64 2.09 -18.13 18.95
N ALA A 65 1.20 -19.05 18.61
CA ALA A 65 0.61 -19.12 17.27
C ALA A 65 -0.12 -17.82 16.90
N PHE A 66 -0.91 -17.28 17.84
CA PHE A 66 -1.56 -15.97 17.69
C PHE A 66 -0.54 -14.84 17.51
N MET A 67 0.51 -14.81 18.34
CA MET A 67 1.53 -13.76 18.25
C MET A 67 2.27 -13.78 16.91
N TYR A 68 2.55 -14.97 16.37
CA TYR A 68 3.15 -15.10 15.04
C TYR A 68 2.21 -14.66 13.91
N GLY A 69 0.90 -14.91 14.03
CA GLY A 69 -0.09 -14.38 13.09
C GLY A 69 -0.25 -12.85 13.13
N GLN A 70 -0.07 -12.23 14.30
CA GLN A 70 -0.01 -10.77 14.38
C GLN A 70 1.33 -10.25 13.84
N ALA A 71 2.44 -10.91 14.19
CA ALA A 71 3.78 -10.52 13.78
C ALA A 71 3.99 -10.63 12.26
N SER A 72 3.21 -11.44 11.54
CA SER A 72 3.29 -11.48 10.07
C SER A 72 2.90 -10.15 9.41
N GLY A 73 2.04 -9.35 10.05
CA GLY A 73 1.62 -8.02 9.58
C GLY A 73 2.51 -6.87 10.07
N ILE A 74 3.59 -7.14 10.81
CA ILE A 74 4.44 -6.08 11.40
C ILE A 74 5.09 -5.17 10.35
N VAL A 75 5.11 -5.57 9.09
CA VAL A 75 5.66 -4.78 7.99
C VAL A 75 4.72 -3.63 7.57
N GLU A 76 3.43 -3.72 7.83
CA GLU A 76 2.43 -2.73 7.39
C GLU A 76 2.66 -1.34 7.98
N PRO A 77 2.96 -1.15 9.28
CA PRO A 77 3.24 0.17 9.83
C PRO A 77 4.48 0.82 9.21
N PHE A 78 5.54 0.03 8.95
CA PHE A 78 6.75 0.54 8.32
C PHE A 78 6.51 0.92 6.85
N ALA A 79 5.82 0.04 6.11
CA ALA A 79 5.39 0.30 4.75
C ALA A 79 4.46 1.52 4.67
N GLY A 80 3.56 1.69 5.64
CA GLY A 80 2.68 2.86 5.73
C GLY A 80 3.42 4.17 5.96
N MET A 81 4.43 4.18 6.84
CA MET A 81 5.29 5.36 6.99
C MET A 81 6.04 5.69 5.69
N LEU A 82 6.57 4.67 5.01
CA LEU A 82 7.23 4.84 3.71
C LEU A 82 6.27 5.34 2.62
N GLY A 83 5.05 4.82 2.59
CA GLY A 83 4.02 5.25 1.64
C GLY A 83 3.62 6.71 1.85
N ALA A 84 3.42 7.11 3.11
CA ALA A 84 3.11 8.51 3.44
C ALA A 84 4.27 9.45 3.07
N TYR A 85 5.51 9.05 3.35
CA TYR A 85 6.71 9.78 2.96
C TYR A 85 6.87 9.87 1.44
N ALA A 86 6.59 8.77 0.71
CA ALA A 86 6.72 8.75 -0.75
C ALA A 86 5.83 9.81 -1.42
N VAL A 87 4.64 10.09 -0.88
CA VAL A 87 3.76 11.14 -1.43
C VAL A 87 4.44 12.52 -1.41
N THR A 88 5.15 12.87 -0.33
CA THR A 88 5.81 14.18 -0.22
C THR A 88 6.93 14.37 -1.24
N VAL A 89 7.59 13.28 -1.61
CA VAL A 89 8.68 13.27 -2.61
C VAL A 89 8.12 13.21 -4.03
N MET A 90 7.07 12.42 -4.27
CA MET A 90 6.54 12.18 -5.61
C MET A 90 5.62 13.29 -6.11
N GLN A 91 4.88 13.97 -5.23
CA GLN A 91 3.92 14.98 -5.64
C GLN A 91 4.55 16.16 -6.42
N PRO A 92 5.71 16.71 -6.02
CA PRO A 92 6.39 17.74 -6.82
C PRO A 92 6.93 17.21 -8.16
N LEU A 93 7.17 15.90 -8.28
CA LEU A 93 7.70 15.26 -9.50
C LEU A 93 6.60 14.92 -10.52
N LEU A 94 5.35 14.76 -10.06
CA LEU A 94 4.21 14.37 -10.89
C LEU A 94 4.01 15.26 -12.14
N PRO A 95 4.03 16.61 -12.05
CA PRO A 95 3.83 17.46 -13.22
C PRO A 95 4.89 17.24 -14.30
N PHE A 96 6.15 17.03 -13.90
CA PHE A 96 7.24 16.79 -14.84
C PHE A 96 7.13 15.40 -15.49
N ALA A 97 6.79 14.38 -14.70
CA ALA A 97 6.57 13.03 -15.22
C ALA A 97 5.39 12.99 -16.21
N LEU A 98 4.28 13.68 -15.89
CA LEU A 98 3.12 13.79 -16.77
C LEU A 98 3.42 14.59 -18.05
N ALA A 99 4.16 15.70 -17.93
CA ALA A 99 4.58 16.49 -19.10
C ALA A 99 5.51 15.68 -20.02
N PHE A 100 6.47 14.94 -19.44
CA PHE A 100 7.35 14.04 -20.19
C PHE A 100 6.54 12.94 -20.91
N ALA A 101 5.63 12.27 -20.20
CA ALA A 101 4.77 11.24 -20.78
C ALA A 101 3.88 11.79 -21.90
N ALA A 102 3.28 12.97 -21.72
CA ALA A 102 2.48 13.62 -22.74
C ALA A 102 3.32 13.97 -23.98
N GLY A 103 4.52 14.52 -23.80
CA GLY A 103 5.44 14.81 -24.91
C GLY A 103 5.86 13.55 -25.68
N ALA A 104 6.16 12.47 -24.98
CA ALA A 104 6.48 11.19 -25.61
C ALA A 104 5.31 10.65 -26.45
N MET A 105 4.08 10.71 -25.93
CA MET A 105 2.89 10.29 -26.68
C MET A 105 2.64 11.16 -27.92
N ILE A 106 2.87 12.48 -27.84
CA ILE A 106 2.77 13.38 -29.00
C ILE A 106 3.79 13.00 -30.07
N TYR A 107 5.04 12.74 -29.70
CA TYR A 107 6.08 12.32 -30.65
C TYR A 107 5.70 11.04 -31.39
N VAL A 108 5.28 10.00 -30.64
CA VAL A 108 4.85 8.72 -31.24
C VAL A 108 3.70 8.93 -32.21
N VAL A 109 2.69 9.72 -31.83
CA VAL A 109 1.54 10.05 -32.70
C VAL A 109 1.98 10.75 -33.98
N VAL A 110 2.92 11.71 -33.89
CA VAL A 110 3.45 12.41 -35.07
C VAL A 110 4.19 11.42 -35.98
N GLU A 111 5.09 10.62 -35.43
CA GLU A 111 5.88 9.65 -36.19
C GLU A 111 5.03 8.56 -36.85
N GLU A 112 3.96 8.11 -36.17
CA GLU A 112 3.13 6.99 -36.64
C GLU A 112 1.95 7.41 -37.53
N LEU A 113 1.40 8.62 -37.36
CA LEU A 113 0.18 9.06 -38.07
C LEU A 113 0.40 10.16 -39.11
N ILE A 114 1.50 10.90 -39.06
CA ILE A 114 1.80 11.94 -40.05
C ILE A 114 2.82 11.35 -41.06
N PRO A 115 2.39 11.10 -42.32
CA PRO A 115 3.23 10.48 -43.34
C PRO A 115 4.36 11.38 -43.85
#